data_AF-A0A1Z4GRT9-F1
#
_entry.id   AF-A0A1Z4GRT9-F1
#
_cell.length_a   1.000
_cell.length_b   1.000
_cell.length_c   1.000
_cell.angle_alpha   90.00
_cell.angle_beta   90.00
_cell.angle_gamma   90.00
#
_symmetry.space_group_name_H-M   'P 1'
#
loop_
_entity.id
_entity.type
_entity.pdbx_description
1 polymer ?
#
loop_
_entity_poly.entity_id
_entity_poly.type
_entity_poly.pdbx_seq_one_letter_code
_entity_poly.pdbx_strand_id
1 'polypeptide(L)'
;MCQGVGVLVKRTITVTKDFPELGKKIKKARENDTRSLTQICKEAGISRSYWHQIENEDLRAAVTEDIIRKIEMTLQIDLGVSFD
;
A
#
# COMPACT_ATOMS: atom_id res chain seq x y z
N MET A 1 -44.38 22.52 18.63
CA MET A 1 -44.40 21.42 17.64
C MET A 1 -42.96 21.07 17.31
N CYS A 2 -42.59 19.81 17.51
CA CYS A 2 -41.21 19.32 17.51
C CYS A 2 -40.57 19.44 16.13
N GLN A 3 -39.39 20.06 16.04
CA GLN A 3 -38.56 19.97 14.84
C GLN A 3 -38.03 18.54 14.73
N GLY A 4 -38.38 17.82 13.66
CA GLY A 4 -37.85 16.49 13.39
C GLY A 4 -36.35 16.57 13.14
N VAL A 5 -35.55 16.05 14.07
CA VAL A 5 -34.10 15.96 13.92
C VAL A 5 -33.81 14.81 12.95
N GLY A 6 -33.42 15.14 11.72
CA GLY A 6 -32.98 14.15 10.75
C GLY A 6 -31.63 13.54 11.16
N VAL A 7 -31.44 12.25 10.87
CA VAL A 7 -30.19 11.52 11.10
C VAL A 7 -29.34 11.56 9.82
N LEU A 8 -28.08 11.98 9.94
CA LEU A 8 -27.10 11.86 8.86
C LEU A 8 -26.56 10.44 8.81
N VAL A 9 -26.64 9.80 7.64
CA VAL A 9 -26.12 8.46 7.40
C VAL A 9 -24.90 8.54 6.49
N LYS A 10 -23.78 7.95 6.92
CA LYS A 10 -22.55 7.82 6.13
C LYS A 10 -22.40 6.39 5.60
N ARG A 11 -22.06 6.24 4.32
CA ARG A 11 -21.66 4.96 3.71
C ARG A 11 -20.14 4.96 3.48
N THR A 12 -19.48 3.87 3.81
CA THR A 12 -18.08 3.60 3.43
C THR A 12 -18.08 2.59 2.28
N ILE A 13 -17.34 2.86 1.20
CA ILE A 13 -17.15 1.94 0.07
C ILE A 13 -15.69 1.50 0.09
N THR A 14 -15.45 0.19 0.14
CA THR A 14 -14.12 -0.39 -0.02
C THR A 14 -13.99 -0.90 -1.44
N VAL A 15 -12.97 -0.44 -2.17
CA VAL A 15 -12.65 -0.88 -3.53
C VAL A 15 -11.37 -1.72 -3.46
N THR A 16 -11.44 -2.95 -3.96
CA THR A 16 -10.27 -3.83 -4.10
C THR A 16 -10.00 -4.02 -5.58
N LYS A 17 -8.75 -3.83 -6.01
CA LYS A 17 -8.32 -4.00 -7.40
C LYS A 17 -7.03 -4.81 -7.41
N ASP A 18 -6.98 -5.79 -8.29
CA ASP A 18 -5.79 -6.62 -8.47
C ASP A 18 -4.78 -5.89 -9.34
N PHE A 19 -3.55 -5.79 -8.84
CA PHE A 19 -2.39 -5.29 -9.58
C PHE A 19 -1.38 -6.42 -9.67
N PRO A 20 -1.44 -7.26 -10.72
CA PRO A 20 -0.52 -8.37 -10.86
C PRO A 20 0.92 -7.85 -11.00
N GLU A 21 1.87 -8.61 -10.45
CA GLU A 21 3.31 -8.32 -10.51
C GLU A 21 3.75 -7.08 -9.71
N LEU A 22 2.87 -6.54 -8.87
CA LEU A 22 3.20 -5.41 -8.01
C LEU A 22 4.36 -5.77 -7.07
N GLY A 23 4.32 -6.97 -6.48
CA GLY A 23 5.40 -7.49 -5.64
C GLY A 23 6.73 -7.60 -6.38
N LYS A 24 6.70 -8.08 -7.64
CA LYS A 24 7.89 -8.18 -8.49
C LYS A 24 8.48 -6.81 -8.84
N LYS A 25 7.65 -5.81 -9.14
CA LYS A 25 8.09 -4.43 -9.41
C LYS A 25 8.79 -3.83 -8.19
N ILE A 26 8.21 -4.00 -7.00
CA ILE A 26 8.80 -3.55 -5.74
C ILE A 26 10.14 -4.23 -5.50
N LYS A 27 10.20 -5.56 -5.70
CA LYS A 27 11.44 -6.32 -5.55
C LYS A 27 12.53 -5.83 -6.50
N LYS A 28 12.20 -5.63 -7.78
CA LYS A 28 13.15 -5.10 -8.78
C LYS A 28 13.64 -3.70 -8.41
N ALA A 29 12.76 -2.83 -7.95
CA ALA A 29 13.15 -1.49 -7.50
C ALA A 29 14.07 -1.54 -6.28
N ARG A 30 13.77 -2.41 -5.30
CA ARG A 30 14.66 -2.66 -4.14
C ARG A 30 16.02 -3.17 -4.58
N GLU A 31 16.09 -4.08 -5.55
CA GLU A 31 17.36 -4.64 -6.05
C GLU A 31 18.21 -3.62 -6.80
N ASN A 32 17.58 -2.61 -7.41
CA ASN A 32 18.28 -1.48 -8.02
C ASN A 32 18.66 -0.39 -7.01
N ASP A 33 18.14 -0.46 -5.78
CA ASP A 33 18.43 0.50 -4.72
C ASP A 33 19.76 0.16 -4.03
N THR A 34 20.55 1.18 -3.73
CA THR A 34 21.84 1.00 -3.04
C THR A 34 21.68 0.80 -1.53
N ARG A 35 20.51 1.13 -0.96
CA ARG A 35 20.23 1.01 0.48
C ARG A 35 19.94 -0.45 0.85
N SER A 36 20.27 -0.81 2.09
CA SER A 36 19.91 -2.13 2.61
C SER A 36 18.39 -2.26 2.80
N LEU A 37 17.86 -3.48 2.70
CA LEU A 37 16.45 -3.77 2.98
C LEU A 37 16.00 -3.21 4.34
N THR A 38 16.83 -3.38 5.38
CA THR A 38 16.52 -2.86 6.72
C THR A 38 16.31 -1.35 6.73
N GLN A 39 17.11 -0.61 5.95
CA GLN A 39 17.01 0.84 5.87
C GLN A 39 15.77 1.27 5.09
N ILE A 40 15.50 0.63 3.95
CA ILE A 40 14.29 0.86 3.16
C ILE A 40 13.04 0.59 4.01
N CYS A 41 13.00 -0.54 4.73
CA CYS A 41 11.91 -0.87 5.64
C CYS A 41 11.71 0.20 6.72
N LYS A 42 12.80 0.71 7.31
CA LYS A 42 12.75 1.76 8.33
C LYS A 42 12.19 3.07 7.75
N GLU A 43 12.62 3.45 6.56
CA GLU A 43 12.17 4.67 5.88
C GLU A 43 10.71 4.58 5.42
N ALA A 44 10.28 3.42 4.94
CA ALA A 44 8.89 3.15 4.58
C ALA A 44 7.97 2.97 5.82
N GLY A 45 8.55 2.79 7.01
CA GLY A 45 7.80 2.53 8.25
C GLY A 45 7.14 1.15 8.27
N ILE A 46 7.77 0.15 7.63
CA ILE A 46 7.23 -1.19 7.42
C ILE A 46 8.18 -2.24 8.03
N SER A 47 7.63 -3.34 8.56
CA SER A 47 8.44 -4.47 9.03
C SER A 47 9.03 -5.28 7.86
N ARG A 48 10.24 -5.83 8.04
CA ARG A 48 10.87 -6.70 7.02
C ARG A 48 10.01 -7.91 6.63
N SER A 49 9.28 -8.49 7.58
CA SER A 49 8.38 -9.61 7.31
C SER A 49 7.26 -9.19 6.35
N TYR A 50 6.62 -8.05 6.63
CA TYR A 50 5.56 -7.52 5.77
C TYR A 50 6.09 -7.14 4.38
N TRP A 51 7.31 -6.60 4.30
CA TRP A 51 7.97 -6.34 3.02
C TRP A 51 8.10 -7.61 2.16
N HIS A 52 8.61 -8.71 2.74
CA HIS A 52 8.73 -9.97 2.02
C HIS A 52 7.38 -10.54 1.60
N GLN A 53 6.32 -10.36 2.41
CA GLN A 53 4.98 -10.77 2.02
C GLN A 53 4.49 -9.98 0.78
N ILE A 54 4.76 -8.67 0.73
CA ILE A 54 4.45 -7.85 -0.44
C ILE A 54 5.23 -8.31 -1.67
N GLU A 55 6.55 -8.52 -1.54
CA GLU A 55 7.40 -8.95 -2.66
C GLU A 55 7.01 -10.32 -3.23
N ASN A 56 6.61 -11.25 -2.35
CA ASN A 56 6.18 -12.59 -2.74
C ASN A 56 4.70 -12.65 -3.14
N GLU A 57 3.98 -11.52 -3.04
CA GLU A 57 2.53 -11.46 -3.25
C GLU A 57 1.76 -12.45 -2.34
N ASP A 58 2.38 -12.89 -1.24
CA ASP A 58 1.87 -13.84 -0.23
C ASP A 58 1.26 -13.07 0.93
N LEU A 59 0.24 -12.28 0.62
CA LEU A 59 -0.48 -11.49 1.61
C LEU A 59 -1.85 -12.09 1.84
N ARG A 60 -2.18 -12.37 3.10
CA ARG A 60 -3.53 -12.82 3.49
C ARG A 60 -4.59 -11.74 3.35
N ALA A 61 -4.17 -10.47 3.25
CA ALA A 61 -5.04 -9.31 3.12
C ALA A 61 -4.46 -8.34 2.09
N ALA A 62 -5.32 -7.59 1.40
CA ALA A 62 -4.89 -6.59 0.43
C ALA A 62 -3.97 -5.54 1.09
N VAL A 63 -2.94 -5.11 0.35
CA VAL A 63 -2.11 -3.97 0.75
C VAL A 63 -2.95 -2.70 0.68
N THR A 64 -2.86 -1.86 1.70
CA THR A 64 -3.53 -0.56 1.67
C THR A 64 -2.81 0.40 0.72
N GLU A 65 -3.56 1.34 0.15
CA GLU A 65 -2.96 2.37 -0.71
C GLU A 65 -1.87 3.15 0.02
N ASP A 66 -2.07 3.51 1.29
CA ASP A 66 -1.08 4.22 2.12
C ASP A 66 0.29 3.52 2.14
N ILE A 67 0.31 2.20 2.25
CA ILE A 67 1.55 1.42 2.23
C ILE A 67 2.20 1.47 0.85
N ILE A 68 1.42 1.34 -0.22
CA ILE A 68 1.95 1.46 -1.59
C ILE A 68 2.54 2.85 -1.82
N ARG A 69 1.85 3.92 -1.42
CA ARG A 69 2.36 5.30 -1.52
C ARG A 69 3.65 5.50 -0.73
N LYS A 70 3.75 4.94 0.48
CA LYS A 70 4.99 4.96 1.25
C LYS A 70 6.14 4.27 0.52
N ILE A 71 5.89 3.10 -0.08
CA ILE A 71 6.90 2.38 -0.86
C ILE A 71 7.33 3.19 -2.09
N GLU A 72 6.38 3.76 -2.84
CA GLU A 72 6.66 4.65 -3.97
C GLU A 72 7.55 5.84 -3.56
N MET A 73 7.21 6.49 -2.45
CA MET A 73 8.00 7.59 -1.90
C MET A 73 9.37 7.14 -1.40
N THR A 74 9.49 6.00 -0.73
CA THR A 74 10.79 5.52 -0.23
C THR A 74 11.71 5.13 -1.38
N LEU A 75 11.20 4.39 -2.36
CA LEU A 75 11.97 3.90 -3.50
C LEU A 75 12.07 4.92 -4.65
N GLN A 76 11.34 6.03 -4.58
CA GLN A 76 11.26 7.07 -5.62
C GLN A 76 10.86 6.48 -6.99
N ILE A 77 9.83 5.64 -6.98
CA ILE A 77 9.29 4.97 -8.18
C ILE A 77 7.79 5.21 -8.31
N ASP A 78 7.26 4.99 -9.52
CA ASP A 78 5.83 4.89 -9.79
C ASP A 78 5.46 3.40 -10.01
N LEU A 79 4.57 2.87 -9.18
CA LEU A 79 4.05 1.50 -9.30
C LEU A 79 2.80 1.42 -10.19
N GLY A 80 2.21 2.57 -10.54
CA GLY A 80 1.02 2.69 -11.38
C GLY A 80 -0.27 2.25 -10.68
N VAL A 81 -0.31 2.31 -9.35
CA VAL A 81 -1.49 1.95 -8.56
C VAL A 81 -2.48 3.13 -8.53
N SER A 82 -3.62 2.96 -9.20
CA SER A 82 -4.71 3.94 -9.24
C SER A 82 -6.09 3.27 -9.12
N PHE A 83 -6.93 3.91 -8.31
CA PHE A 83 -8.29 3.47 -7.96
C PHE A 83 -9.39 4.34 -8.60
N ASP A 84 -9.04 5.24 -9.51
CA ASP A 84 -9.99 5.99 -10.35
C ASP A 84 -10.85 5.05 -11.20
#